data_AF-A0A1H0T8F9-F1
#
_entry.id   AF-A0A1H0T8F9-F1
#
_cell.length_a   1.000
_cell.length_b   1.000
_cell.length_c   1.000
_cell.angle_alpha   90.00
_cell.angle_beta   90.00
_cell.angle_gamma   90.00
#
_symmetry.space_group_name_H-M   'P 1'
#
loop_
_entity.id
_entity.type
_entity.pdbx_description
1 polymer ?
#
loop_
_entity_poly.entity_id
_entity_poly.type
_entity_poly.pdbx_seq_one_letter_code
_entity_poly.pdbx_strand_id
1 'polypeptide(L)' 'MKPSEIEHKIAELKMEYIRIQDDMERLESLGYSIEKQEEKLLTIEKDLKYYRTLK' A
#
# COMPACT_ATOMS: atom_id res chain seq x y z
N MET A 1 19.83 -1.66 -7.00
CA MET A 1 18.90 -2.68 -6.50
C MET A 1 18.83 -3.79 -7.53
N LYS A 2 18.99 -5.04 -7.14
CA LYS A 2 18.87 -6.19 -8.06
C LYS A 2 17.39 -6.37 -8.41
N PRO A 3 17.04 -6.86 -9.61
CA PRO A 3 15.65 -7.10 -10.01
C PRO A 3 14.82 -7.86 -8.95
N SER A 4 15.41 -8.88 -8.32
CA SER A 4 14.79 -9.64 -7.23
C SER A 4 14.41 -8.80 -6.01
N GLU A 5 15.24 -7.81 -5.64
CA GLU A 5 14.98 -6.90 -4.53
C GLU A 5 13.82 -5.94 -4.87
N ILE A 6 13.71 -5.53 -6.14
CA ILE A 6 12.60 -4.70 -6.63
C ILE A 6 11.28 -5.47 -6.55
N GLU A 7 11.29 -6.72 -7.01
CA GLU A 7 10.10 -7.57 -6.98
C GLU A 7 9.66 -7.90 -5.55
N HIS A 8 10.62 -8.18 -4.66
CA HIS A 8 10.34 -8.33 -3.22
C HIS A 8 9.71 -7.07 -2.64
N LYS A 9 10.26 -5.89 -2.96
CA LYS A 9 9.73 -4.63 -2.42
C LYS A 9 8.32 -4.34 -2.91
N ILE A 10 8.04 -4.61 -4.19
CA ILE A 10 6.70 -4.50 -4.76
C ILE A 10 5.73 -5.48 -4.08
N ALA A 11 6.17 -6.70 -3.78
CA ALA A 11 5.34 -7.68 -3.07
C ALA A 11 4.99 -7.21 -1.65
N GLU A 12 5.95 -6.69 -0.89
CA GLU A 12 5.72 -6.08 0.42
C GLU A 12 4.68 -4.95 0.36
N LEU A 13 4.86 -4.01 -0.57
CA LEU A 13 3.97 -2.87 -0.72
C LEU A 13 2.54 -3.31 -1.10
N LYS A 14 2.38 -4.36 -1.91
CA LYS A 14 1.07 -4.93 -2.24
C LYS A 14 0.40 -5.59 -1.03
N MET A 15 1.14 -6.33 -0.22
CA MET A 15 0.59 -6.92 1.00
C MET A 15 0.14 -5.84 1.98
N GLU A 16 0.92 -4.77 2.12
CA GLU A 16 0.57 -3.65 2.99
C GLU A 16 -0.65 -2.90 2.46
N TYR A 17 -0.76 -2.71 1.15
CA TYR A 17 -1.94 -2.12 0.51
C TYR A 17 -3.22 -2.87 0.89
N ILE A 18 -3.21 -4.21 0.75
CA ILE A 18 -4.35 -5.08 1.10
C ILE A 18 -4.70 -4.94 2.58
N ARG A 19 -3.70 -5.00 3.46
CA ARG A 19 -3.92 -4.86 4.91
C ARG A 19 -4.59 -3.54 5.27
N ILE A 20 -4.16 -2.44 4.66
CA ILE A 20 -4.74 -1.12 4.93
C ILE A 20 -6.18 -1.03 4.41
N GLN A 21 -6.49 -1.66 3.27
CA GLN A 21 -7.87 -1.74 2.79
C GLN A 21 -8.77 -2.53 3.76
N ASP A 22 -8.30 -3.68 4.26
CA ASP A 22 -9.05 -4.45 5.27
C ASP A 22 -9.30 -3.62 6.55
N ASP A 23 -8.29 -2.85 6.98
CA ASP A 23 -8.41 -1.94 8.13
C ASP A 23 -9.41 -0.81 7.86
N MET A 24 -9.45 -0.28 6.64
CA MET A 24 -10.42 0.75 6.23
C MET A 24 -11.83 0.23 6.27
N GLU A 25 -12.10 -0.93 5.67
CA GLU A 25 -13.43 -1.56 5.69
C GLU A 25 -13.91 -1.76 7.13
N ARG A 26 -13.01 -2.20 8.01
CA ARG A 26 -13.30 -2.35 9.44
C ARG A 26 -13.61 -1.01 10.11
N LEU A 27 -12.83 0.04 9.85
CA LEU A 27 -13.04 1.37 10.45
C LEU A 27 -14.35 2.00 9.97
N GLU A 28 -14.65 1.93 8.68
CA GLU A 28 -15.91 2.39 8.10
C GLU A 28 -17.10 1.64 8.71
N SER A 29 -17.00 0.33 8.90
CA SER A 29 -18.06 -0.49 9.52
C SER A 29 -18.40 -0.06 10.96
N LEU A 30 -17.44 0.57 11.64
CA LEU A 30 -17.57 1.09 13.00
C LEU A 30 -17.91 2.59 13.03
N GLY A 31 -18.05 3.23 11.87
CA GLY A 31 -18.33 4.65 11.74
C GLY A 31 -17.14 5.57 12.04
N TYR A 32 -15.91 5.04 12.03
CA TYR A 32 -14.70 5.84 12.19
C TYR A 32 -14.23 6.43 10.86
N SER A 33 -13.52 7.57 10.93
CA SER A 33 -12.85 8.17 9.77
C SER A 33 -11.68 7.30 9.28
N ILE A 34 -11.53 7.25 7.95
CA ILE A 34 -10.47 6.52 7.23
C ILE A 34 -9.45 7.41 6.53
N GLU A 35 -9.52 8.74 6.70
CA GLU A 35 -8.67 9.71 5.99
C GLU A 35 -7.17 9.38 6.12
N LYS A 36 -6.74 8.95 7.31
CA LYS A 36 -5.34 8.58 7.56
C LYS A 36 -4.92 7.31 6.80
N GLN A 37 -5.83 6.38 6.59
CA GLN A 37 -5.58 5.15 5.83
C GLN A 37 -5.54 5.46 4.33
N GLU A 38 -6.41 6.35 3.85
CA GLU A 38 -6.38 6.84 2.46
C GLU A 38 -5.05 7.53 2.13
N GLU A 39 -4.55 8.41 3.01
CA GLU A 39 -3.24 9.06 2.85
C GLU A 39 -2.09 8.03 2.76
N LYS A 40 -2.17 6.96 3.56
CA LYS A 40 -1.19 5.86 3.50
C LYS A 40 -1.30 5.08 2.20
N LEU A 41 -2.50 4.75 1.73
CA LEU A 41 -2.69 4.08 0.44
C LEU A 41 -2.09 4.92 -0.71
N LEU A 42 -2.34 6.23 -0.73
CA LEU A 42 -1.75 7.13 -1.74
C LEU A 42 -0.22 7.12 -1.71
N THR A 43 0.37 6.98 -0.52
CA THR A 43 1.83 6.86 -0.37
C THR A 43 2.32 5.53 -0.95
N ILE A 44 1.64 4.42 -0.62
CA ILE A 44 1.97 3.09 -1.15
C ILE A 44 1.83 3.05 -2.68
N GLU A 45 0.81 3.70 -3.25
CA GLU A 45 0.62 3.78 -4.69
C GLU A 45 1.73 4.53 -5.40
N LYS A 46 2.20 5.64 -4.80
CA LYS A 46 3.37 6.39 -5.29
C LYS A 46 4.62 5.52 -5.26
N ASP A 47 4.84 4.78 -4.18
CA ASP A 47 6.01 3.90 -4.03
C ASP A 47 5.94 2.72 -5.01
N LEU A 48 4.77 2.09 -5.17
CA LEU A 48 4.55 1.03 -6.16
C LEU A 48 4.84 1.52 -7.57
N LYS A 49 4.38 2.72 -7.92
CA LYS A 49 4.67 3.34 -9.21
C LYS A 49 6.17 3.56 -9.37
N TYR A 50 6.84 4.11 -8.36
CA TYR A 50 8.28 4.31 -8.37
C TYR A 50 9.04 3.00 -8.61
N TYR A 51 8.81 1.97 -7.80
CA TYR A 51 9.53 0.70 -7.95
C TYR A 51 9.23 -0.01 -9.28
N ARG A 52 8.03 0.14 -9.84
CA ARG A 52 7.71 -0.37 -11.20
C ARG A 52 8.52 0.31 -12.30
N THR A 53 8.95 1.56 -12.12
CA THR A 53 9.84 2.24 -13.09
C THR A 53 11.29 1.77 -13.00
N LEU A 54 11.66 1.12 -11.89
CA LEU A 54 13.00 0.59 -11.66
C LEU A 54 13.15 -0.88 -12.08
N LYS A 55 12.02 -1.58 -12.30
CA LYS A 55 11.96 -2.97 -12.76
C LYS A 55 12.39 -3.07 -14.22
#